data_AF-A0AAD5BHG9-F1
#
_entry.id   AF-A0AAD5BHG9-F1
#
_cell.length_a   1.000
_cell.length_b   1.000
_cell.length_c   1.000
_cell.angle_alpha   90.00
_cell.angle_beta   90.00
_cell.angle_gamma   90.00
#
_symmetry.space_group_name_H-M   'P 1'
#
loop_
_entity.id
_entity.type
_entity.pdbx_description
1 polymer ?
#
loop_
_entity_poly.entity_id
_entity_poly.type
_entity_poly.pdbx_seq_one_letter_code
_entity_poly.pdbx_strand_id
1 'polypeptide(L)'
;MWKLDLLEASFENAPPRYPHTKKLLFALKHKNKLAKKLPTNKEEAKEEIKKLKALYFGQKYHAAYSKLDKEIRNFIKQKKAPDVFGKDEFLQQLITSKLIKCIGSTILSSKQLKSNPPDYIPENIRKHILDKSSPFNPSQFFVQYCQNSKEVNNYCSNLWNNKSVKSTLGDIEWSFKMVRGNLSKQDFEERRKQTGRAVNENQNSDDGENDDISDGSSDNSAESDLDDEEKLAEFDGMVAASDQDDDESDEGLNPEINYNEVTDEEPSEAENDDDDDDDSDDFFDEEPSKKKSKTGSIDDEYNLPELAQGYYSGGSDDESDDVDNDDVVKSITQQRKNRRGQRARQKIWAQKYGKEAKHIVKNRERVQSERETRQREYEERQRKRELKAQLLAEKQKPTGANTEPLGERKFRELSATPTEDKKIHPSWEAKKLAEEKLKNVKFQGKKITFD
;
A
#
# COMPACT_ATOMS: atom_id res chain seq x y z
N MET A 1 10.29 12.30 -0.36
CA MET A 1 9.91 13.09 0.84
C MET A 1 10.57 12.57 2.13
N TRP A 2 10.93 11.28 2.23
CA TRP A 2 11.55 10.71 3.45
C TRP A 2 12.80 11.47 3.91
N LYS A 3 13.67 11.92 2.99
CA LYS A 3 14.87 12.71 3.31
C LYS A 3 14.52 14.05 3.97
N LEU A 4 13.49 14.73 3.50
CA LEU A 4 13.00 15.98 4.10
C LEU A 4 12.48 15.71 5.53
N ASP A 5 11.65 14.67 5.69
CA ASP A 5 11.08 14.29 6.98
C ASP A 5 12.16 13.85 7.98
N LEU A 6 13.21 13.17 7.52
CA LEU A 6 14.38 12.82 8.34
C LEU A 6 15.11 14.05 8.86
N LEU A 7 15.40 15.03 7.99
CA LEU A 7 16.08 16.27 8.36
C LEU A 7 15.24 17.13 9.31
N GLU A 8 13.93 17.24 9.08
CA GLU A 8 13.02 17.96 9.99
C GLU A 8 12.92 17.27 11.35
N ALA A 9 12.88 15.94 11.38
CA ALA A 9 12.84 15.19 12.63
C ALA A 9 14.17 15.26 13.40
N SER A 10 15.31 15.31 12.70
CA SER A 10 16.63 15.39 13.34
C SER A 10 17.01 16.80 13.81
N PHE A 11 16.66 17.85 13.06
CA PHE A 11 17.11 19.23 13.35
C PHE A 11 16.01 20.18 13.85
N GLU A 12 14.75 19.95 13.50
CA GLU A 12 13.59 20.77 13.90
C GLU A 12 12.73 20.09 15.00
N ASN A 13 13.12 18.89 15.47
CA ASN A 13 12.38 18.07 16.42
C ASN A 13 10.93 17.80 15.99
N ALA A 14 10.67 17.76 14.68
CA ALA A 14 9.35 17.44 14.16
C ALA A 14 9.01 15.95 14.38
N PRO A 15 7.75 15.59 14.63
CA PRO A 15 7.36 14.20 14.71
C PRO A 15 7.55 13.52 13.34
N PRO A 16 8.21 12.35 13.27
CA PRO A 16 8.46 11.66 12.01
C PRO A 16 7.13 11.21 11.39
N ARG A 17 6.92 11.58 10.12
CA ARG A 17 5.67 11.30 9.38
C ARG A 17 5.63 9.88 8.84
N TYR A 18 6.79 9.33 8.49
CA TYR A 18 6.89 8.02 7.85
C TYR A 18 7.41 6.94 8.82
N PRO A 19 6.92 5.69 8.73
CA PRO A 19 7.49 4.58 9.51
C PRO A 19 8.98 4.37 9.20
N HIS A 20 9.36 4.50 7.93
CA HIS A 20 10.75 4.37 7.50
C HIS A 20 11.67 5.44 8.15
N THR A 21 11.21 6.68 8.32
CA THR A 21 12.00 7.72 8.99
C THR A 21 12.18 7.44 10.48
N LYS A 22 11.18 6.84 11.15
CA LYS A 22 11.36 6.33 12.54
C LYS A 22 12.46 5.27 12.62
N LYS A 23 12.45 4.30 11.70
CA LYS A 23 13.49 3.25 11.61
C LYS A 23 14.87 3.87 11.37
N LEU A 24 14.98 4.84 10.46
CA LEU A 24 16.22 5.55 10.19
C LEU A 24 16.71 6.37 11.39
N LEU A 25 15.82 7.07 12.10
CA LEU A 25 16.17 7.82 13.32
C LEU A 25 16.66 6.89 14.43
N PHE A 26 16.07 5.71 14.58
CA PHE A 26 16.56 4.69 15.50
C PHE A 26 17.94 4.19 15.07
N ALA A 27 18.11 3.85 13.80
CA ALA A 27 19.39 3.41 13.25
C ALA A 27 20.50 4.48 13.40
N LEU A 28 20.17 5.78 13.25
CA LEU A 28 21.12 6.88 13.44
C LEU A 28 21.68 6.96 14.85
N LYS A 29 20.91 6.56 15.86
CA LYS A 29 21.39 6.51 17.25
C LYS A 29 22.43 5.42 17.48
N HIS A 30 22.41 4.36 16.66
CA HIS A 30 23.25 3.17 16.86
C HIS A 30 24.33 2.98 15.78
N LYS A 31 24.16 3.53 14.57
CA LYS A 31 25.08 3.35 13.42
C LYS A 31 25.70 4.69 12.98
N ASN A 32 26.96 4.90 13.34
CA ASN A 32 27.73 6.12 13.01
C ASN A 32 27.95 6.35 11.50
N LYS A 33 27.89 5.31 10.65
CA LYS A 33 28.05 5.46 9.19
C LYS A 33 26.93 6.28 8.55
N LEU A 34 25.70 6.17 9.06
CA LEU A 34 24.54 6.88 8.50
C LEU A 34 24.53 8.37 8.89
N ALA A 35 25.09 8.69 10.06
CA ALA A 35 25.28 10.07 10.52
C ALA A 35 26.25 10.86 9.63
N LYS A 36 27.22 10.19 8.98
CA LYS A 36 28.16 10.83 8.05
C LYS A 36 27.52 11.33 6.74
N LYS A 37 26.36 10.78 6.36
CA LYS A 37 25.62 11.19 5.14
C LYS A 37 24.65 12.35 5.41
N LEU A 38 24.47 12.74 6.67
CA LEU A 38 23.63 13.87 7.05
C LEU A 38 24.50 15.13 7.23
N PRO A 39 23.96 16.31 6.91
CA PRO A 39 24.66 17.57 7.15
C PRO A 39 25.01 17.67 8.63
N THR A 40 26.28 17.90 8.94
CA THR A 40 26.74 18.01 10.33
C THR A 40 26.42 19.37 10.94
N ASN A 41 26.29 20.40 10.10
CA ASN A 41 25.95 21.75 10.54
C ASN A 41 24.43 21.99 10.47
N LYS A 42 23.88 22.57 11.55
CA LYS A 42 22.46 22.93 11.67
C LYS A 42 22.03 23.95 10.62
N GLU A 43 22.92 24.84 10.20
CA GLU A 43 22.62 25.86 9.18
C GLU A 43 22.52 25.25 7.79
N GLU A 44 23.48 24.39 7.43
CA GLU A 44 23.46 23.62 6.19
C GLU A 44 22.21 22.72 6.09
N ALA A 45 21.84 22.06 7.20
CA ALA A 45 20.61 21.29 7.28
C ALA A 45 19.35 22.13 7.01
N LYS A 46 19.29 23.36 7.52
CA LYS A 46 18.17 24.28 7.25
C LYS A 46 18.10 24.69 5.78
N GLU A 47 19.25 24.95 5.15
CA GLU A 47 19.29 25.27 3.72
C GLU A 47 18.84 24.09 2.87
N GLU A 48 19.28 22.88 3.20
CA GLU A 48 18.85 21.67 2.52
C GLU A 48 17.34 21.42 2.71
N ILE A 49 16.82 21.61 3.92
CA ILE A 49 15.37 21.57 4.20
C ILE A 49 14.63 22.59 3.33
N LYS A 50 15.11 23.84 3.23
CA LYS A 50 14.48 24.87 2.38
C LYS A 50 14.47 24.45 0.91
N LYS A 51 15.59 23.96 0.39
CA LYS A 51 15.73 23.48 -1.01
C LYS A 51 14.77 22.31 -1.28
N LEU A 52 14.77 21.30 -0.41
CA LEU A 52 13.88 20.14 -0.54
C LEU A 52 12.40 20.53 -0.42
N LYS A 53 12.04 21.41 0.52
CA LYS A 53 10.68 21.96 0.65
C LYS A 53 10.24 22.66 -0.63
N ALA A 54 11.11 23.49 -1.23
CA ALA A 54 10.80 24.18 -2.49
C ALA A 54 10.58 23.20 -3.65
N LEU A 55 11.44 22.19 -3.78
CA LEU A 55 11.32 21.15 -4.80
C LEU A 55 10.03 20.33 -4.65
N TYR A 56 9.76 19.80 -3.45
CA TYR A 56 8.55 19.02 -3.22
C TYR A 56 7.29 19.88 -3.35
N PHE A 57 7.31 21.12 -2.87
CA PHE A 57 6.19 22.04 -3.06
C PHE A 57 5.91 22.27 -4.54
N GLY A 58 6.93 22.56 -5.35
CA GLY A 58 6.79 22.75 -6.80
C GLY A 58 6.20 21.53 -7.50
N GLN A 59 6.72 20.33 -7.19
CA GLN A 59 6.19 19.07 -7.73
C GLN A 59 4.73 18.84 -7.34
N LYS A 60 4.38 19.04 -6.05
CA LYS A 60 3.01 18.87 -5.56
C LYS A 60 2.07 19.92 -6.14
N TYR A 61 2.52 21.16 -6.30
CA TYR A 61 1.74 22.23 -6.91
C TYR A 61 1.45 21.94 -8.39
N HIS A 62 2.46 21.54 -9.17
CA HIS A 62 2.28 21.17 -10.58
C HIS A 62 1.33 19.98 -10.74
N ALA A 63 1.49 18.95 -9.90
CA ALA A 63 0.59 17.80 -9.89
C ALA A 63 -0.85 18.20 -9.50
N ALA A 64 -1.01 19.08 -8.51
CA ALA A 64 -2.31 19.60 -8.09
C ALA A 64 -2.99 20.38 -9.23
N TYR A 65 -2.24 21.25 -9.90
CA TYR A 65 -2.72 22.00 -11.06
C TYR A 65 -3.21 21.06 -12.17
N SER A 66 -2.37 20.10 -12.56
CA SER A 66 -2.68 19.14 -13.64
C SER A 66 -3.90 18.27 -13.31
N LYS A 67 -4.03 17.81 -12.06
CA LYS A 67 -5.18 17.02 -11.59
C LYS A 67 -6.46 17.85 -11.60
N LEU A 68 -6.40 19.09 -11.11
CA LEU A 68 -7.57 19.98 -11.08
C LEU A 68 -8.02 20.34 -12.50
N ASP A 69 -7.08 20.68 -13.39
CA ASP A 69 -7.37 20.99 -14.79
C ASP A 69 -8.09 19.82 -15.48
N LYS A 70 -7.57 18.60 -15.31
CA LYS A 70 -8.19 17.38 -15.84
C LYS A 70 -9.62 17.17 -15.34
N GLU A 71 -9.86 17.31 -14.04
CA GLU A 71 -11.20 17.16 -13.45
C GLU A 71 -12.16 18.25 -13.92
N ILE A 72 -11.70 19.50 -14.02
CA ILE A 72 -12.50 20.63 -14.49
C ILE A 72 -12.88 20.44 -15.96
N ARG A 73 -11.90 20.07 -16.81
CA ARG A 73 -12.17 19.79 -18.23
C ARG A 73 -13.12 18.60 -18.40
N ASN A 74 -13.01 17.57 -17.55
CA ASN A 74 -13.97 16.46 -17.53
C ASN A 74 -15.38 16.93 -17.14
N PHE A 75 -15.50 17.81 -16.14
CA PHE A 75 -16.78 18.38 -15.73
C PHE A 75 -17.43 19.24 -16.83
N ILE A 76 -16.63 20.05 -17.52
CA ILE A 76 -17.06 20.87 -18.66
C ILE A 76 -17.61 20.01 -19.79
N LYS A 77 -17.00 18.85 -20.05
CA LYS A 77 -17.52 17.89 -21.06
C LYS A 77 -18.86 17.28 -20.65
N GLN A 78 -19.10 17.06 -19.36
CA GLN A 78 -20.31 16.41 -18.85
C GLN A 78 -21.52 17.36 -18.78
N LYS A 79 -21.30 18.65 -18.49
CA LYS A 79 -22.36 19.63 -18.31
C LYS A 79 -22.15 20.83 -19.21
N LYS A 80 -23.22 21.28 -19.88
CA LYS A 80 -23.23 22.50 -20.70
C LYS A 80 -22.65 23.67 -19.89
N ALA A 81 -21.46 24.11 -20.28
CA ALA A 81 -20.71 25.15 -19.59
C ALA A 81 -21.03 26.54 -20.18
N PRO A 82 -20.97 27.60 -19.36
CA PRO A 82 -20.99 28.98 -19.87
C PRO A 82 -19.79 29.25 -20.79
N ASP A 83 -19.95 30.14 -21.78
CA ASP A 83 -18.93 30.45 -22.80
C ASP A 83 -17.57 30.87 -22.23
N VAL A 84 -17.56 31.44 -21.02
CA VAL A 84 -16.34 31.87 -20.31
C VAL A 84 -15.41 30.68 -20.02
N PHE A 85 -15.94 29.47 -19.82
CA PHE A 85 -15.15 28.26 -19.59
C PHE A 85 -14.44 27.73 -20.84
N GLY A 86 -14.74 28.28 -22.03
CA GLY A 86 -14.00 28.00 -23.25
C GLY A 86 -12.68 28.77 -23.36
N LYS A 87 -12.45 29.78 -22.50
CA LYS A 87 -11.21 30.57 -22.49
C LYS A 87 -10.18 29.90 -21.56
N ASP A 88 -9.03 29.51 -22.10
CA ASP A 88 -7.96 28.90 -21.29
C ASP A 88 -7.45 29.84 -20.18
N GLU A 89 -7.41 31.16 -20.43
CA GLU A 89 -7.02 32.15 -19.40
C GLU A 89 -7.96 32.11 -18.18
N PHE A 90 -9.26 31.95 -18.41
CA PHE A 90 -10.23 31.83 -17.32
C PHE A 90 -10.02 30.55 -16.51
N LEU A 91 -9.75 29.42 -17.18
CA LEU A 91 -9.46 28.15 -16.51
C LEU A 91 -8.18 28.27 -15.66
N GLN A 92 -7.13 28.90 -16.20
CA GLN A 92 -5.91 29.17 -15.45
C GLN A 92 -6.18 29.98 -14.19
N GLN A 93 -6.96 31.07 -14.29
CA GLN A 93 -7.33 31.92 -13.16
C GLN A 93 -8.22 31.18 -12.14
N LEU A 94 -9.18 30.37 -12.60
CA LEU A 94 -10.04 29.55 -11.75
C LEU A 94 -9.22 28.51 -10.94
N ILE A 95 -8.32 27.79 -11.60
CA ILE A 95 -7.50 26.74 -10.97
C ILE A 95 -6.54 27.37 -9.96
N THR A 96 -5.77 28.37 -10.39
CA THR A 96 -4.76 29.04 -9.54
C THR A 96 -5.39 29.73 -8.33
N SER A 97 -6.52 30.43 -8.50
CA SER A 97 -7.23 31.07 -7.38
C SER A 97 -7.74 30.05 -6.36
N LYS A 98 -8.21 28.89 -6.83
CA LYS A 98 -8.61 27.79 -5.95
C LYS A 98 -7.41 27.19 -5.22
N LEU A 99 -6.28 26.95 -5.91
CA LEU A 99 -5.05 26.45 -5.30
C LEU A 99 -4.50 27.43 -4.26
N ILE A 100 -4.53 28.74 -4.53
CA ILE A 100 -4.16 29.79 -3.57
C ILE A 100 -5.04 29.73 -2.33
N LYS A 101 -6.35 29.49 -2.49
CA LYS A 101 -7.26 29.29 -1.35
C LYS A 101 -6.89 28.05 -0.52
N CYS A 102 -6.52 26.94 -1.15
CA CYS A 102 -6.05 25.73 -0.48
C CYS A 102 -4.69 25.93 0.23
N ILE A 103 -3.76 26.69 -0.38
CA ILE A 103 -2.50 27.09 0.28
C ILE A 103 -2.81 27.99 1.49
N GLY A 104 -3.76 28.91 1.34
CA GLY A 104 -4.23 29.79 2.40
C GLY A 104 -4.82 29.06 3.61
N SER A 105 -5.54 27.95 3.39
CA SER A 105 -6.12 27.14 4.46
C SER A 105 -5.09 26.21 5.12
N THR A 106 -4.22 25.58 4.32
CA THR A 106 -3.31 24.52 4.80
C THR A 106 -1.98 25.04 5.32
N ILE A 107 -1.37 25.99 4.62
CA ILE A 107 0.00 26.49 4.88
C ILE A 107 -0.07 27.82 5.64
N LEU A 108 -0.89 28.77 5.18
CA LEU A 108 -0.94 30.14 5.72
C LEU A 108 -2.00 30.30 6.81
N SER A 109 -2.01 29.41 7.81
CA SER A 109 -3.02 29.41 8.86
C SER A 109 -2.97 30.67 9.75
N SER A 110 -1.79 31.28 9.94
CA SER A 110 -1.61 32.46 10.79
C SER A 110 -1.59 33.78 10.01
N LYS A 111 -1.97 34.88 10.67
CA LYS A 111 -1.96 36.24 10.07
C LYS A 111 -0.54 36.68 9.66
N GLN A 112 0.48 36.25 10.42
CA GLN A 112 1.88 36.54 10.12
C GLN A 112 2.33 35.85 8.83
N LEU A 113 1.98 34.57 8.65
CA LEU A 113 2.33 33.81 7.43
C LEU A 113 1.62 34.36 6.19
N LYS A 114 0.41 34.92 6.33
CA LYS A 114 -0.28 35.59 5.22
C LYS A 114 0.42 36.87 4.76
N SER A 115 1.13 37.54 5.67
CA SER A 115 1.88 38.77 5.38
C SER A 115 3.25 38.44 4.80
N ASN A 116 3.89 37.39 5.31
CA ASN A 116 5.18 36.88 4.87
C ASN A 116 5.05 35.38 4.53
N PRO A 117 4.70 35.03 3.27
CA PRO A 117 4.60 33.64 2.88
C PRO A 117 5.97 32.96 2.89
N PRO A 118 6.06 31.66 3.28
CA PRO A 118 7.33 30.95 3.37
C PRO A 118 8.17 30.96 2.09
N ASP A 119 9.51 31.01 2.24
CA ASP A 119 10.48 31.06 1.14
C ASP A 119 10.36 29.90 0.15
N TYR A 120 9.91 28.72 0.61
CA TYR A 120 9.77 27.54 -0.23
C TYR A 120 8.60 27.64 -1.23
N ILE A 121 7.72 28.63 -1.07
CA ILE A 121 6.66 28.90 -2.04
C ILE A 121 7.27 29.70 -3.20
N PRO A 122 7.12 29.26 -4.46
CA PRO A 122 7.59 29.97 -5.64
C PRO A 122 7.17 31.45 -5.68
N GLU A 123 8.05 32.31 -6.20
CA GLU A 123 7.87 33.76 -6.20
C GLU A 123 6.61 34.22 -6.95
N ASN A 124 6.28 33.57 -8.07
CA ASN A 124 5.06 33.82 -8.82
C ASN A 124 3.81 33.62 -7.94
N ILE A 125 3.73 32.52 -7.21
CA ILE A 125 2.60 32.22 -6.31
C ILE A 125 2.57 33.19 -5.13
N ARG A 126 3.74 33.53 -4.55
CA ARG A 126 3.85 34.54 -3.48
C ARG A 126 3.31 35.90 -3.93
N LYS A 127 3.64 36.34 -5.16
CA LYS A 127 3.11 37.58 -5.73
C LYS A 127 1.57 37.56 -5.80
N HIS A 128 0.97 36.47 -6.28
CA HIS A 128 -0.50 36.34 -6.34
C HIS A 128 -1.18 36.29 -4.96
N ILE A 129 -0.49 35.79 -3.93
CA ILE A 129 -1.00 35.79 -2.54
C ILE A 129 -0.99 37.20 -1.94
N LEU A 130 0.07 37.97 -2.17
CA LEU A 130 0.24 39.31 -1.63
C LEU A 130 -0.58 40.36 -2.40
N ASP A 131 -0.62 40.22 -3.72
CA ASP A 131 -1.38 41.12 -4.58
C ASP A 131 -2.86 40.74 -4.59
N LYS A 132 -3.66 41.54 -3.88
CA LYS A 132 -5.12 41.41 -3.83
C LYS A 132 -5.80 41.85 -5.12
N SER A 133 -5.12 42.62 -5.96
CA SER A 133 -5.66 43.13 -7.23
C SER A 133 -5.43 42.16 -8.40
N SER A 134 -4.60 41.14 -8.22
CA SER A 134 -4.28 40.16 -9.25
C SER A 134 -5.52 39.33 -9.61
N PRO A 135 -5.78 39.04 -10.91
CA PRO A 135 -6.92 38.20 -11.32
C PRO A 135 -6.82 36.75 -10.82
N PHE A 136 -5.62 36.32 -10.43
CA PHE A 136 -5.35 35.02 -9.84
C PHE A 136 -5.70 34.95 -8.34
N ASN A 137 -5.98 36.08 -7.69
CA ASN A 137 -6.40 36.12 -6.29
C ASN A 137 -7.85 35.62 -6.15
N PRO A 138 -8.18 34.76 -5.18
CA PRO A 138 -9.54 34.22 -5.01
C PRO A 138 -10.62 35.28 -4.81
N SER A 139 -10.31 36.39 -4.12
CA SER A 139 -11.29 37.47 -3.91
C SER A 139 -11.55 38.21 -5.22
N GLN A 140 -10.50 38.56 -5.95
CA GLN A 140 -10.61 39.31 -7.19
C GLN A 140 -11.25 38.48 -8.31
N PHE A 141 -10.87 37.21 -8.43
CA PHE A 141 -11.51 36.27 -9.34
C PHE A 141 -13.04 36.21 -9.12
N PHE A 142 -13.46 36.13 -7.86
CA PHE A 142 -14.88 36.10 -7.53
C PHE A 142 -15.60 37.40 -7.91
N VAL A 143 -15.02 38.56 -7.61
CA VAL A 143 -15.58 39.87 -7.98
C VAL A 143 -15.69 40.02 -9.50
N GLN A 144 -14.64 39.64 -10.23
CA GLN A 144 -14.56 39.81 -11.67
C GLN A 144 -15.54 38.90 -12.44
N TYR A 145 -15.66 37.62 -12.04
CA TYR A 145 -16.40 36.63 -12.83
C TYR A 145 -17.68 36.09 -12.18
N CYS A 146 -17.74 35.99 -10.85
CA CYS A 146 -18.84 35.32 -10.15
C CYS A 146 -19.85 36.29 -9.54
N GLN A 147 -19.45 37.50 -9.12
CA GLN A 147 -20.35 38.45 -8.47
C GLN A 147 -21.44 38.97 -9.41
N ASN A 148 -21.08 39.27 -10.66
CA ASN A 148 -21.98 39.86 -11.64
C ASN A 148 -22.76 38.81 -12.46
N SER A 149 -22.27 37.57 -12.53
CA SER A 149 -22.88 36.49 -13.32
C SER A 149 -23.38 35.35 -12.44
N LYS A 150 -24.70 35.28 -12.27
CA LYS A 150 -25.38 34.20 -11.52
C LYS A 150 -25.14 32.83 -12.16
N GLU A 151 -25.10 32.77 -13.49
CA GLU A 151 -24.85 31.54 -14.24
C GLU A 151 -23.46 30.96 -13.94
N VAL A 152 -22.43 31.80 -14.02
CA VAL A 152 -21.04 31.40 -13.74
C VAL A 152 -20.88 31.02 -12.27
N ASN A 153 -21.47 31.79 -11.35
CA ASN A 153 -21.41 31.47 -9.92
C ASN A 153 -22.07 30.11 -9.60
N ASN A 154 -23.25 29.84 -10.16
CA ASN A 154 -23.94 28.55 -9.98
C ASN A 154 -23.13 27.40 -10.59
N TYR A 155 -22.54 27.60 -11.77
CA TYR A 155 -21.71 26.59 -12.40
C TYR A 155 -20.43 26.29 -11.59
N CYS A 156 -19.70 27.33 -11.15
CA CYS A 156 -18.55 27.20 -10.26
C CYS A 156 -18.92 26.50 -8.95
N SER A 157 -20.05 26.85 -8.35
CA SER A 157 -20.53 26.22 -7.12
C SER A 157 -20.83 24.72 -7.33
N ASN A 158 -21.46 24.36 -8.45
CA ASN A 158 -21.71 22.96 -8.83
C ASN A 158 -20.42 22.19 -9.14
N LEU A 159 -19.44 22.83 -9.77
CA LEU A 159 -18.12 22.26 -10.06
C LEU A 159 -17.40 21.89 -8.75
N TRP A 160 -17.29 22.83 -7.81
CA TRP A 160 -16.64 22.59 -6.52
C TRP A 160 -17.42 21.64 -5.61
N ASN A 161 -18.72 21.46 -5.86
CA ASN A 161 -19.56 20.52 -5.13
C ASN A 161 -19.54 19.10 -5.67
N ASN A 162 -19.00 18.87 -6.87
CA ASN A 162 -18.86 17.55 -7.44
C ASN A 162 -17.99 16.66 -6.54
N LYS A 163 -18.41 15.40 -6.36
CA LYS A 163 -17.71 14.39 -5.58
C LYS A 163 -16.27 14.16 -6.06
N SER A 164 -16.03 14.08 -7.39
CA SER A 164 -14.66 13.84 -7.91
C SER A 164 -13.74 15.02 -7.61
N VAL A 165 -14.23 16.24 -7.84
CA VAL A 165 -13.51 17.49 -7.56
C VAL A 165 -13.26 17.65 -6.05
N LYS A 166 -14.24 17.31 -5.19
CA LYS A 166 -14.06 17.34 -3.73
C LYS A 166 -12.99 16.37 -3.25
N SER A 167 -13.00 15.13 -3.77
CA SER A 167 -12.00 14.12 -3.41
C SER A 167 -10.59 14.58 -3.81
N THR A 168 -10.43 15.06 -5.04
CA THR A 168 -9.14 15.56 -5.54
C THR A 168 -8.67 16.80 -4.77
N LEU A 169 -9.57 17.72 -4.41
CA LEU A 169 -9.23 18.85 -3.54
C LEU A 169 -8.75 18.40 -2.16
N GLY A 170 -9.40 17.40 -1.55
CA GLY A 170 -8.98 16.83 -0.28
C GLY A 170 -7.57 16.20 -0.35
N ASP A 171 -7.25 15.55 -1.47
CA ASP A 171 -5.90 15.01 -1.72
C ASP A 171 -4.86 16.11 -1.93
N ILE A 172 -5.22 17.19 -2.63
CA ILE A 172 -4.37 18.35 -2.82
C ILE A 172 -4.08 19.03 -1.48
N GLU A 173 -5.10 19.28 -0.67
CA GLU A 173 -4.95 19.89 0.66
C GLU A 173 -4.08 19.02 1.57
N TRP A 174 -4.28 17.70 1.55
CA TRP A 174 -3.41 16.77 2.27
C TRP A 174 -1.95 16.84 1.77
N SER A 175 -1.74 16.92 0.45
CA SER A 175 -0.40 17.03 -0.11
C SER A 175 0.33 18.30 0.33
N PHE A 176 -0.39 19.43 0.45
CA PHE A 176 0.18 20.67 0.98
C PHE A 176 0.43 20.61 2.48
N LYS A 177 -0.47 19.98 3.26
CA LYS A 177 -0.22 19.68 4.68
C LYS A 177 1.05 18.83 4.87
N MET A 178 1.25 17.83 4.01
CA MET A 178 2.45 16.97 4.03
C MET A 178 3.75 17.73 3.73
N VAL A 179 3.72 18.77 2.90
CA VAL A 179 4.88 19.63 2.61
C VAL A 179 5.14 20.64 3.73
N ARG A 180 4.08 21.23 4.30
CA ARG A 180 4.19 22.14 5.46
C ARG A 180 4.89 21.45 6.63
N GLY A 181 4.48 20.23 6.92
CA GLY A 181 5.01 19.46 8.03
C GLY A 181 4.35 19.73 9.37
N ASN A 182 4.97 19.15 10.41
CA ASN A 182 4.50 19.17 11.80
C ASN A 182 3.06 18.64 11.95
N LEU A 183 2.77 17.53 11.25
CA LEU A 183 1.48 16.87 11.30
C LEU A 183 1.24 16.25 12.67
N SER A 184 0.07 16.52 13.24
CA SER A 184 -0.37 15.86 14.48
C SER A 184 -0.85 14.44 14.18
N LYS A 185 -0.81 13.55 15.19
CA LYS A 185 -1.49 12.24 15.10
C LYS A 185 -2.97 12.42 14.73
N GLN A 186 -3.59 13.50 15.20
CA GLN A 186 -4.97 13.86 14.89
C GLN A 186 -5.18 14.12 13.38
N ASP A 187 -4.23 14.76 12.69
CA ASP A 187 -4.34 14.99 11.24
C ASP A 187 -4.34 13.67 10.46
N PHE A 188 -3.52 12.70 10.88
CA PHE A 188 -3.49 11.37 10.27
C PHE A 188 -4.79 10.60 10.55
N GLU A 189 -5.33 10.70 11.76
CA GLU A 189 -6.62 10.11 12.16
C GLU A 189 -7.78 10.68 11.32
N GLU A 190 -7.82 12.01 11.16
CA GLU A 190 -8.80 12.70 10.31
C GLU A 190 -8.72 12.23 8.87
N ARG A 191 -7.50 12.10 8.33
CA ARG A 191 -7.28 11.59 6.97
C ARG A 191 -7.72 10.13 6.84
N ARG A 192 -7.45 9.29 7.83
CA ARG A 192 -7.88 7.88 7.87
C ARG A 192 -9.40 7.75 7.88
N LYS A 193 -10.09 8.60 8.67
CA LYS A 193 -11.55 8.70 8.69
C LYS A 193 -12.11 9.17 7.34
N GLN A 194 -11.51 10.18 6.73
CA GLN A 194 -11.94 10.70 5.41
C GLN A 194 -11.72 9.72 4.26
N THR A 195 -10.63 8.94 4.31
CA THR A 195 -10.30 7.92 3.28
C THR A 195 -11.03 6.59 3.49
N GLY A 196 -11.79 6.45 4.58
CA GLY A 196 -12.55 5.24 4.88
C GLY A 196 -11.71 4.04 5.33
N ARG A 197 -10.41 4.23 5.59
CA ARG A 197 -9.50 3.18 6.09
C ARG A 197 -9.54 3.09 7.62
N ALA A 198 -10.72 3.21 8.21
CA ALA A 198 -10.91 3.03 9.65
C ALA A 198 -10.80 1.53 9.98
N VAL A 199 -9.65 1.12 10.49
CA VAL A 199 -9.51 -0.17 11.17
C VAL A 199 -10.16 0.00 12.54
N ASN A 200 -10.88 -1.04 12.93
CA ASN A 200 -11.53 -1.20 14.22
C ASN A 200 -10.45 -1.42 15.30
N GLU A 201 -9.74 -0.35 15.71
CA GLU A 201 -8.81 -0.38 16.84
C GLU A 201 -9.60 -0.29 18.14
N ASN A 202 -10.06 -1.45 18.59
CA ASN A 202 -10.31 -1.68 20.00
C ASN A 202 -10.01 -3.16 20.29
N GLN A 203 -8.72 -3.51 20.30
CA GLN A 203 -8.20 -4.69 20.98
C GLN A 203 -6.72 -4.47 21.31
N ASN A 204 -6.38 -4.95 22.50
CA ASN A 204 -5.18 -4.64 23.28
C ASN A 204 -3.86 -4.88 22.54
N SER A 205 -2.87 -4.14 23.02
CA SER A 205 -1.43 -4.42 22.91
C SER A 205 -1.10 -5.91 23.06
N ASP A 206 -0.64 -6.52 21.98
CA ASP A 206 0.49 -7.43 21.99
C ASP A 206 1.12 -7.49 20.59
N ASP A 207 2.42 -7.74 20.60
CA ASP A 207 3.39 -7.68 19.51
C ASP A 207 3.12 -8.68 18.36
N GLY A 208 3.48 -8.34 17.12
CA GLY A 208 3.37 -9.26 15.98
C GLY A 208 3.07 -8.62 14.62
N GLU A 209 4.12 -8.47 13.82
CA GLU A 209 4.18 -7.86 12.50
C GLU A 209 3.36 -8.58 11.41
N ASN A 210 2.56 -7.82 10.64
CA ASN A 210 2.54 -7.78 9.16
C ASN A 210 1.24 -7.11 8.67
N ASP A 211 1.36 -5.93 8.06
CA ASP A 211 0.25 -5.36 7.27
C ASP A 211 0.78 -4.88 5.92
N ASP A 212 0.63 -5.81 4.98
CA ASP A 212 0.80 -5.73 3.55
C ASP A 212 -0.03 -4.57 2.95
N ILE A 213 0.65 -3.58 2.37
CA ILE A 213 0.01 -2.49 1.62
C ILE A 213 0.14 -2.81 0.14
N SER A 214 -0.88 -3.51 -0.38
CA SER A 214 -1.17 -3.61 -1.81
C SER A 214 -1.44 -2.21 -2.38
N ASP A 215 -0.48 -1.69 -3.14
CA ASP A 215 -0.61 -0.55 -4.05
C ASP A 215 -1.00 -1.08 -5.44
N GLY A 216 -2.13 -0.59 -5.94
CA GLY A 216 -2.63 -0.90 -7.28
C GLY A 216 -2.18 0.16 -8.27
N SER A 217 -1.03 -0.06 -8.92
CA SER A 217 -0.70 0.56 -10.20
C SER A 217 0.10 -0.42 -11.05
N SER A 218 -0.53 -0.88 -12.13
CA SER A 218 0.07 -1.77 -13.13
C SER A 218 0.81 -0.92 -14.17
N ASP A 219 2.14 -1.06 -14.25
CA ASP A 219 2.90 -1.17 -15.50
C ASP A 219 4.28 -1.81 -15.24
N ASN A 220 4.72 -2.65 -16.17
CA ASN A 220 5.81 -3.61 -16.05
C ASN A 220 7.21 -2.98 -16.05
N SER A 221 8.05 -3.38 -15.10
CA SER A 221 9.48 -3.64 -15.32
C SER A 221 9.92 -4.65 -14.27
N ALA A 222 10.42 -5.80 -14.75
CA ALA A 222 10.85 -6.91 -13.94
C ALA A 222 12.26 -6.64 -13.42
N GLU A 223 12.40 -6.32 -12.13
CA GLU A 223 13.68 -6.40 -11.43
C GLU A 223 13.47 -7.26 -10.18
N SER A 224 14.22 -8.35 -10.13
CA SER A 224 14.26 -9.32 -9.04
C SER A 224 15.18 -8.81 -7.94
N ASP A 225 14.59 -8.39 -6.83
CA ASP A 225 15.29 -8.21 -5.55
C ASP A 225 15.68 -9.58 -4.99
N LEU A 226 16.98 -9.91 -4.98
CA LEU A 226 17.58 -10.91 -4.08
C LEU A 226 19.03 -10.49 -3.73
N ASP A 227 19.26 -10.19 -2.45
CA ASP A 227 20.50 -10.33 -1.68
C ASP A 227 21.85 -10.12 -2.39
N ASP A 228 22.26 -8.85 -2.55
CA ASP A 228 23.58 -8.45 -3.07
C ASP A 228 24.47 -7.69 -2.05
N GLU A 229 24.09 -7.56 -0.78
CA GLU A 229 24.92 -6.83 0.20
C GLU A 229 26.05 -7.69 0.83
N GLU A 230 25.92 -9.01 0.83
CA GLU A 230 26.93 -9.91 1.40
C GLU A 230 28.04 -10.26 0.41
N LYS A 231 27.73 -10.32 -0.89
CA LYS A 231 28.70 -10.59 -1.97
C LYS A 231 29.62 -9.42 -2.32
N LEU A 232 29.28 -8.19 -1.90
CA LEU A 232 30.09 -7.00 -2.16
C LEU A 232 31.30 -6.88 -1.21
N ALA A 233 31.26 -7.54 -0.04
CA ALA A 233 32.33 -7.49 0.95
C ALA A 233 33.53 -8.38 0.58
N GLU A 234 33.32 -9.42 -0.23
CA GLU A 234 34.38 -10.34 -0.68
C GLU A 234 35.26 -9.77 -1.80
N PHE A 235 34.86 -8.65 -2.44
CA PHE A 235 35.61 -8.02 -3.53
C PHE A 235 36.37 -6.74 -3.13
N ASP A 236 36.24 -6.25 -1.89
CA ASP A 236 36.90 -5.01 -1.41
C ASP A 236 38.43 -5.18 -1.24
N GLY A 237 38.95 -6.41 -1.31
CA GLY A 237 40.37 -6.73 -1.22
C GLY A 237 41.11 -6.87 -2.56
N MET A 238 40.42 -6.79 -3.71
CA MET A 238 40.98 -7.17 -5.01
C MET A 238 41.44 -5.99 -5.89
N VAL A 239 41.38 -4.75 -5.38
CA VAL A 239 41.83 -3.56 -6.12
C VAL A 239 43.19 -3.10 -5.63
N ALA A 240 44.24 -3.68 -6.22
CA ALA A 240 45.60 -3.15 -6.12
C ALA A 240 46.13 -2.81 -7.53
N ALA A 241 46.35 -1.51 -7.70
CA ALA A 241 47.15 -0.83 -8.73
C ALA A 241 46.67 -0.89 -10.19
N SER A 242 46.13 0.24 -10.67
CA SER A 242 46.48 0.72 -12.00
C SER A 242 46.63 2.24 -11.97
N ASP A 243 47.88 2.65 -12.02
CA ASP A 243 48.31 3.88 -12.68
C ASP A 243 48.79 3.44 -14.08
N GLN A 244 48.45 4.22 -15.10
CA GLN A 244 49.03 4.25 -16.44
C GLN A 244 48.53 3.28 -17.54
N ASP A 245 47.87 3.91 -18.52
CA ASP A 245 47.84 3.73 -20.00
C ASP A 245 47.36 2.43 -20.70
N ASP A 246 46.47 2.67 -21.67
CA ASP A 246 46.27 2.05 -23.01
C ASP A 246 46.53 0.55 -23.20
N ASP A 247 45.47 -0.21 -23.49
CA ASP A 247 45.19 -0.77 -24.83
C ASP A 247 44.00 -1.75 -24.82
N GLU A 248 43.22 -1.75 -25.90
CA GLU A 248 42.13 -2.70 -26.18
C GLU A 248 42.62 -4.16 -26.13
N SER A 249 42.00 -5.00 -25.30
CA SER A 249 42.07 -6.46 -25.49
C SER A 249 40.86 -7.21 -24.94
N ASP A 250 40.35 -8.08 -25.80
CA ASP A 250 39.19 -8.95 -25.71
C ASP A 250 39.52 -10.19 -24.86
N GLU A 251 38.89 -10.35 -23.68
CA GLU A 251 39.16 -11.48 -22.77
C GLU A 251 38.00 -12.48 -22.79
N GLY A 252 38.26 -13.60 -23.49
CA GLY A 252 37.34 -14.73 -23.63
C GLY A 252 37.17 -15.52 -22.33
N LEU A 253 35.92 -15.89 -22.06
CA LEU A 253 35.54 -16.82 -21.01
C LEU A 253 36.07 -18.24 -21.32
N ASN A 254 37.14 -18.68 -20.66
CA ASN A 254 36.98 -19.75 -19.66
C ASN A 254 36.27 -21.08 -19.99
N PRO A 255 36.30 -21.76 -21.16
CA PRO A 255 35.34 -22.83 -21.46
C PRO A 255 35.52 -24.14 -20.66
N GLU A 256 36.58 -24.25 -19.85
CA GLU A 256 36.88 -25.42 -19.02
C GLU A 256 36.27 -25.35 -17.59
N ILE A 257 35.69 -24.21 -17.20
CA ILE A 257 35.15 -24.02 -15.84
C ILE A 257 33.63 -24.24 -15.87
N ASN A 258 33.18 -25.36 -15.29
CA ASN A 258 31.77 -25.61 -15.04
C ASN A 258 31.30 -24.85 -13.79
N TYR A 259 30.80 -23.63 -13.98
CA TYR A 259 30.28 -22.74 -12.92
C TYR A 259 29.01 -23.27 -12.20
N ASN A 260 28.58 -24.50 -12.49
CA ASN A 260 27.42 -25.13 -11.87
C ASN A 260 27.78 -26.06 -10.67
N GLU A 261 29.06 -26.15 -10.29
CA GLU A 261 29.56 -27.09 -9.27
C GLU A 261 30.24 -26.44 -8.05
N VAL A 262 30.18 -25.11 -7.88
CA VAL A 262 30.81 -24.43 -6.74
C VAL A 262 29.78 -23.57 -6.02
N THR A 263 29.69 -23.75 -4.69
CA THR A 263 28.84 -23.11 -3.67
C THR A 263 27.48 -23.76 -3.36
N ASP A 264 27.48 -24.72 -2.44
CA ASP A 264 26.42 -24.97 -1.45
C ASP A 264 27.05 -25.59 -0.18
N GLU A 265 28.17 -25.03 0.25
CA GLU A 265 28.89 -25.43 1.46
C GLU A 265 28.45 -24.52 2.61
N GLU A 266 27.44 -24.95 3.36
CA GLU A 266 27.11 -24.39 4.68
C GLU A 266 27.50 -25.37 5.80
N PRO A 267 27.99 -24.85 6.94
CA PRO A 267 28.62 -25.63 8.00
C PRO A 267 27.61 -26.43 8.84
N SER A 268 28.00 -27.64 9.19
CA SER A 268 27.29 -28.61 10.01
C SER A 268 27.37 -28.34 11.52
N GLU A 269 26.26 -28.67 12.20
CA GLU A 269 26.10 -29.17 13.58
C GLU A 269 26.26 -28.23 14.80
N ALA A 270 25.16 -28.15 15.56
CA ALA A 270 25.15 -28.59 16.96
C ALA A 270 23.73 -29.05 17.35
N GLU A 271 23.60 -30.36 17.53
CA GLU A 271 22.47 -31.04 18.16
C GLU A 271 22.39 -30.67 19.66
N ASN A 272 21.17 -30.55 20.19
CA ASN A 272 20.87 -30.96 21.56
C ASN A 272 19.42 -31.43 21.63
N ASP A 273 19.33 -32.70 22.00
CA ASP A 273 18.20 -33.45 22.55
C ASP A 273 17.61 -32.75 23.78
N ASP A 274 16.29 -32.79 23.92
CA ASP A 274 15.65 -33.57 24.99
C ASP A 274 14.12 -33.45 24.91
N ASP A 275 13.51 -34.63 24.95
CA ASP A 275 12.10 -34.92 25.13
C ASP A 275 11.51 -34.26 26.40
N ASP A 276 10.23 -33.89 26.35
CA ASP A 276 9.23 -34.47 27.26
C ASP A 276 7.83 -33.90 26.95
N ASP A 277 6.96 -34.82 26.54
CA ASP A 277 5.50 -34.71 26.66
C ASP A 277 5.13 -34.59 28.16
N ASP A 278 4.35 -33.58 28.54
CA ASP A 278 3.37 -33.82 29.60
C ASP A 278 2.10 -32.96 29.43
N ASP A 279 1.01 -33.68 29.61
CA ASP A 279 -0.37 -33.37 29.33
C ASP A 279 -1.03 -33.07 30.68
N SER A 280 -1.42 -31.83 30.96
CA SER A 280 -2.22 -31.55 32.17
C SER A 280 -3.21 -30.42 31.95
N ASP A 281 -4.37 -30.80 31.43
CA ASP A 281 -5.66 -30.19 31.71
C ASP A 281 -5.93 -30.24 33.23
N ASP A 282 -5.88 -29.10 33.92
CA ASP A 282 -6.56 -28.95 35.22
C ASP A 282 -6.87 -27.47 35.52
N PHE A 283 -7.95 -26.95 34.92
CA PHE A 283 -8.51 -25.64 35.27
C PHE A 283 -10.03 -25.74 35.44
N PHE A 284 -10.45 -26.70 36.26
CA PHE A 284 -11.79 -26.70 36.82
C PHE A 284 -11.73 -27.23 38.25
N ASP A 285 -11.61 -26.33 39.21
CA ASP A 285 -11.92 -26.69 40.59
C ASP A 285 -12.78 -25.64 41.29
N GLU A 286 -13.82 -26.17 41.92
CA GLU A 286 -15.00 -25.54 42.49
C GLU A 286 -14.75 -25.01 43.91
N GLU A 287 -15.16 -23.75 44.14
CA GLU A 287 -15.87 -23.23 45.35
C GLU A 287 -15.22 -23.40 46.76
N PRO A 288 -15.71 -22.80 47.89
CA PRO A 288 -17.09 -22.39 48.17
C PRO A 288 -17.35 -21.07 48.95
N SER A 289 -18.55 -20.54 48.69
CA SER A 289 -19.57 -19.98 49.60
C SER A 289 -19.17 -19.06 50.79
N LYS A 290 -19.74 -17.83 50.82
CA LYS A 290 -20.89 -17.47 51.69
C LYS A 290 -21.19 -15.96 51.79
N LYS A 291 -22.51 -15.70 51.67
CA LYS A 291 -23.39 -14.78 52.41
C LYS A 291 -23.81 -13.44 51.77
N LYS A 292 -25.14 -13.34 51.76
CA LYS A 292 -26.05 -12.31 51.26
C LYS A 292 -26.18 -11.13 52.22
N SER A 293 -26.45 -9.94 51.69
CA SER A 293 -27.32 -8.93 52.33
C SER A 293 -28.00 -8.01 51.31
N LYS A 294 -29.31 -8.23 51.16
CA LYS A 294 -30.44 -7.28 51.11
C LYS A 294 -30.29 -5.85 50.55
N THR A 295 -31.16 -5.58 49.57
CA THR A 295 -32.08 -4.42 49.38
C THR A 295 -31.52 -3.01 49.28
N GLY A 296 -31.80 -2.38 48.13
CA GLY A 296 -31.89 -0.93 47.96
C GLY A 296 -32.69 -0.62 46.69
N SER A 297 -33.99 -0.35 46.85
CA SER A 297 -34.84 0.31 45.84
C SER A 297 -34.44 1.78 45.73
N ILE A 298 -34.43 2.33 44.52
CA ILE A 298 -34.65 3.76 44.24
C ILE A 298 -35.24 3.87 42.83
N ASP A 299 -36.30 4.65 42.80
CA ASP A 299 -37.29 4.87 41.76
C ASP A 299 -36.77 5.78 40.63
N ASP A 300 -37.14 5.49 39.39
CA ASP A 300 -37.18 6.50 38.32
C ASP A 300 -38.50 6.38 37.55
N GLU A 301 -39.20 7.50 37.57
CA GLU A 301 -40.59 7.75 37.24
C GLU A 301 -40.75 7.92 35.71
N TYR A 302 -41.53 7.05 35.05
CA TYR A 302 -41.99 7.28 33.68
C TYR A 302 -43.51 7.54 33.67
N ASN A 303 -43.87 8.78 33.34
CA ASN A 303 -45.24 9.22 33.10
C ASN A 303 -45.85 8.51 31.88
N LEU A 304 -46.62 7.45 32.12
CA LEU A 304 -47.52 6.86 31.13
C LEU A 304 -48.89 7.57 31.23
N PRO A 305 -49.49 8.02 30.11
CA PRO A 305 -50.82 8.60 30.14
C PRO A 305 -51.86 7.57 30.61
N GLU A 306 -52.74 7.99 31.53
CA GLU A 306 -53.78 7.17 32.12
C GLU A 306 -54.68 6.52 31.05
N LEU A 307 -54.83 5.20 31.16
CA LEU A 307 -55.71 4.38 30.34
C LEU A 307 -57.16 4.74 30.70
N ALA A 308 -57.77 5.68 29.98
CA ALA A 308 -59.19 5.97 30.08
C ALA A 308 -59.96 4.69 29.72
N GLN A 309 -60.48 4.02 30.75
CA GLN A 309 -61.37 2.87 30.65
C GLN A 309 -62.70 3.34 30.06
N GLY A 310 -62.76 3.38 28.73
CA GLY A 310 -63.98 3.54 27.97
C GLY A 310 -64.77 2.24 27.94
N TYR A 311 -65.78 2.17 28.80
CA TYR A 311 -66.85 1.20 28.82
C TYR A 311 -67.54 1.09 27.44
N TYR A 312 -67.37 -0.02 26.72
CA TYR A 312 -68.28 -0.40 25.64
C TYR A 312 -69.22 -1.50 26.14
N SER A 313 -70.44 -1.06 26.42
CA SER A 313 -71.57 -1.90 26.82
C SER A 313 -71.83 -2.95 25.74
N GLY A 314 -71.89 -4.21 26.17
CA GLY A 314 -72.41 -5.30 25.35
C GLY A 314 -73.86 -5.03 24.97
N GLY A 315 -74.15 -5.18 23.68
CA GLY A 315 -75.49 -5.08 23.13
C GLY A 315 -75.52 -5.53 21.67
N SER A 316 -75.88 -6.80 21.48
CA SER A 316 -76.49 -7.38 20.27
C SER A 316 -75.59 -7.62 19.05
N ASP A 317 -75.28 -8.91 18.83
CA ASP A 317 -75.71 -9.70 17.66
C ASP A 317 -75.59 -9.00 16.29
N ASP A 318 -74.59 -9.36 15.49
CA ASP A 318 -74.78 -10.07 14.21
C ASP A 318 -73.44 -10.24 13.46
N GLU A 319 -73.31 -11.41 12.85
CA GLU A 319 -72.43 -11.88 11.78
C GLU A 319 -71.15 -11.13 11.32
N SER A 320 -70.17 -11.98 10.99
CA SER A 320 -69.28 -11.94 9.81
C SER A 320 -67.81 -11.53 9.98
N ASP A 321 -66.97 -12.56 9.81
CA ASP A 321 -65.72 -12.62 9.05
C ASP A 321 -64.48 -11.79 9.46
N ASP A 322 -63.41 -12.55 9.79
CA ASP A 322 -62.06 -12.36 9.26
C ASP A 322 -61.38 -10.99 9.44
N VAL A 323 -61.35 -10.46 10.66
CA VAL A 323 -60.48 -9.32 11.00
C VAL A 323 -58.97 -9.65 10.85
N ASP A 324 -58.60 -10.93 10.82
CA ASP A 324 -57.22 -11.40 10.59
C ASP A 324 -56.82 -11.49 9.10
N ASN A 325 -57.74 -11.18 8.18
CA ASN A 325 -57.51 -11.26 6.74
C ASN A 325 -57.47 -9.88 6.07
N ASP A 326 -57.26 -8.81 6.84
CA ASP A 326 -57.08 -7.48 6.30
C ASP A 326 -55.73 -7.39 5.54
N ASP A 327 -55.81 -7.24 4.22
CA ASP A 327 -54.66 -7.14 3.29
C ASP A 327 -53.71 -6.00 3.71
N VAL A 328 -54.24 -4.98 4.38
CA VAL A 328 -53.48 -3.86 4.94
C VAL A 328 -52.58 -4.34 6.09
N VAL A 329 -53.10 -5.19 6.99
CA VAL A 329 -52.33 -5.74 8.12
C VAL A 329 -51.27 -6.73 7.62
N LYS A 330 -51.57 -7.56 6.61
CA LYS A 330 -50.57 -8.45 5.97
C LYS A 330 -49.48 -7.67 5.26
N SER A 331 -49.80 -6.61 4.54
CA SER A 331 -48.81 -5.79 3.82
C SER A 331 -47.83 -5.07 4.77
N ILE A 332 -48.32 -4.66 5.95
CA ILE A 332 -47.51 -4.01 6.99
C ILE A 332 -46.66 -5.02 7.77
N THR A 333 -47.19 -6.20 8.07
CA THR A 333 -46.50 -7.23 8.89
C THR A 333 -45.56 -8.14 8.08
N GLN A 334 -45.79 -8.30 6.78
CA GLN A 334 -44.98 -9.15 5.88
C GLN A 334 -43.89 -8.40 5.11
N GLN A 335 -43.39 -7.26 5.63
CA GLN A 335 -42.21 -6.65 5.04
C GLN A 335 -41.04 -7.64 5.08
N ARG A 336 -40.66 -8.13 3.89
CA ARG A 336 -39.60 -9.11 3.70
C ARG A 336 -38.30 -8.54 4.27
N LYS A 337 -37.88 -9.03 5.44
CA LYS A 337 -36.58 -8.73 6.02
C LYS A 337 -35.50 -9.14 5.02
N ASN A 338 -34.65 -8.20 4.64
CA ASN A 338 -33.49 -8.49 3.80
C ASN A 338 -32.72 -9.66 4.40
N ARG A 339 -32.51 -10.69 3.60
CA ARG A 339 -31.74 -11.87 4.00
C ARG A 339 -30.36 -11.38 4.43
N ARG A 340 -29.99 -11.67 5.68
CA ARG A 340 -28.67 -11.31 6.22
C ARG A 340 -27.57 -11.83 5.28
N GLY A 341 -26.58 -10.98 5.00
CA GLY A 341 -25.48 -11.31 4.08
C GLY A 341 -24.65 -12.52 4.54
N GLN A 342 -23.90 -13.12 3.60
CA GLN A 342 -23.17 -14.38 3.82
C GLN A 342 -22.23 -14.34 5.04
N ARG A 343 -21.48 -13.25 5.22
CA ARG A 343 -20.57 -13.08 6.37
C ARG A 343 -21.30 -13.10 7.71
N ALA A 344 -22.46 -12.44 7.77
CA ALA A 344 -23.25 -12.41 8.99
C ALA A 344 -23.98 -13.74 9.24
N ARG A 345 -24.30 -14.53 8.21
CA ARG A 345 -24.74 -15.92 8.36
C ARG A 345 -23.61 -16.82 8.88
N GLN A 346 -22.40 -16.68 8.34
CA GLN A 346 -21.20 -17.39 8.81
C GLN A 346 -20.89 -17.05 10.27
N LYS A 347 -21.01 -15.77 10.68
CA LYS A 347 -20.82 -15.35 12.08
C LYS A 347 -21.84 -15.98 13.02
N ILE A 348 -23.12 -16.04 12.63
CA ILE A 348 -24.14 -16.76 13.42
C ILE A 348 -23.80 -18.25 13.51
N TRP A 349 -23.34 -18.86 12.41
CA TRP A 349 -22.95 -20.26 12.41
C TRP A 349 -21.71 -20.54 13.27
N ALA A 350 -20.70 -19.66 13.24
CA ALA A 350 -19.56 -19.72 14.16
C ALA A 350 -20.01 -19.58 15.61
N GLN A 351 -20.96 -18.68 15.90
CA GLN A 351 -21.51 -18.54 17.26
C GLN A 351 -22.34 -19.75 17.70
N LYS A 352 -23.04 -20.42 16.76
CA LYS A 352 -23.90 -21.57 17.06
C LYS A 352 -23.12 -22.89 17.20
N TYR A 353 -22.12 -23.11 16.35
CA TYR A 353 -21.43 -24.39 16.23
C TYR A 353 -19.94 -24.29 16.60
N GLY A 354 -19.45 -23.09 16.93
CA GLY A 354 -18.06 -22.88 17.32
C GLY A 354 -17.08 -23.45 16.29
N LYS A 355 -16.20 -24.33 16.78
CA LYS A 355 -15.17 -25.02 15.99
C LYS A 355 -15.76 -25.99 14.94
N GLU A 356 -17.00 -26.45 15.13
CA GLU A 356 -17.69 -27.37 14.20
C GLU A 356 -18.43 -26.64 13.08
N ALA A 357 -18.39 -25.31 13.04
CA ALA A 357 -19.05 -24.57 11.97
C ALA A 357 -18.44 -24.99 10.61
N LYS A 358 -19.29 -25.41 9.65
CA LYS A 358 -18.85 -25.99 8.37
C LYS A 358 -17.80 -25.16 7.62
N HIS A 359 -17.87 -23.83 7.69
CA HIS A 359 -16.88 -22.96 7.03
C HIS A 359 -15.52 -22.94 7.75
N ILE A 360 -15.49 -23.14 9.07
CA ILE A 360 -14.27 -23.25 9.87
C ILE A 360 -13.64 -24.61 9.64
N VAL A 361 -14.44 -25.69 9.67
CA VAL A 361 -13.99 -27.06 9.35
C VAL A 361 -13.39 -27.11 7.95
N LYS A 362 -14.09 -26.59 6.95
CA LYS A 362 -13.59 -26.53 5.56
C LYS A 362 -12.31 -25.71 5.42
N ASN A 363 -12.16 -24.63 6.19
CA ASN A 363 -10.94 -23.83 6.16
C ASN A 363 -9.76 -24.60 6.78
N ARG A 364 -10.01 -25.33 7.88
CA ARG A 364 -9.00 -26.18 8.52
C ARG A 364 -8.55 -27.31 7.60
N GLU A 365 -9.48 -28.00 6.94
CA GLU A 365 -9.18 -29.03 5.94
C GLU A 365 -8.33 -28.48 4.79
N ARG A 366 -8.65 -27.27 4.32
CA ARG A 366 -7.85 -26.62 3.25
C ARG A 366 -6.42 -26.37 3.70
N VAL A 367 -6.23 -25.79 4.88
CA VAL A 367 -4.89 -25.51 5.43
C VAL A 367 -4.11 -26.81 5.68
N GLN A 368 -4.76 -27.87 6.15
CA GLN A 368 -4.14 -29.19 6.33
C GLN A 368 -3.70 -29.77 4.98
N SER A 369 -4.57 -29.77 3.97
CA SER A 369 -4.20 -30.25 2.62
C SER A 369 -3.05 -29.46 2.01
N GLU A 370 -3.00 -28.14 2.22
CA GLU A 370 -1.91 -27.30 1.72
C GLU A 370 -0.59 -27.63 2.44
N ARG A 371 -0.61 -27.85 3.76
CA ARG A 371 0.56 -28.28 4.53
C ARG A 371 1.07 -29.64 4.07
N GLU A 372 0.19 -30.61 3.85
CA GLU A 372 0.55 -31.94 3.34
C GLU A 372 1.18 -31.87 1.94
N THR A 373 0.64 -31.03 1.05
CA THR A 373 1.24 -30.84 -0.28
C THR A 373 2.64 -30.24 -0.19
N ARG A 374 2.86 -29.28 0.72
CA ARG A 374 4.18 -28.66 0.94
C ARG A 374 5.19 -29.64 1.52
N GLN A 375 4.77 -30.49 2.47
CA GLN A 375 5.62 -31.55 3.02
C GLN A 375 6.03 -32.56 1.94
N ARG A 376 5.06 -33.01 1.12
CA ARG A 376 5.36 -33.95 0.02
C ARG A 376 6.31 -33.37 -1.01
N GLU A 377 6.18 -32.09 -1.35
CA GLU A 377 7.10 -31.42 -2.28
C GLU A 377 8.51 -31.31 -1.68
N TYR A 378 8.61 -31.06 -0.37
CA TYR A 378 9.89 -31.02 0.34
C TYR A 378 10.57 -32.40 0.36
N GLU A 379 9.83 -33.46 0.69
CA GLU A 379 10.31 -34.84 0.67
C GLU A 379 10.76 -35.28 -0.73
N GLU A 380 10.01 -34.90 -1.77
CA GLU A 380 10.40 -35.17 -3.16
C GLU A 380 11.69 -34.44 -3.55
N ARG A 381 11.85 -33.20 -3.08
CA ARG A 381 13.07 -32.41 -3.30
C ARG A 381 14.27 -33.01 -2.58
N GLN A 382 14.11 -33.49 -1.35
CA GLN A 382 15.15 -34.17 -0.59
C GLN A 382 15.54 -35.49 -1.26
N ARG A 383 14.57 -36.33 -1.62
CA ARG A 383 14.81 -37.59 -2.34
C ARG A 383 15.57 -37.37 -3.65
N LYS A 384 15.28 -36.28 -4.37
CA LYS A 384 15.99 -35.92 -5.60
C LYS A 384 17.43 -35.48 -5.33
N ARG A 385 17.69 -34.75 -4.24
CA ARG A 385 19.04 -34.37 -3.80
C ARG A 385 19.85 -35.59 -3.40
N GLU A 386 19.27 -36.49 -2.62
CA GLU A 386 19.90 -37.75 -2.19
C GLU A 386 20.25 -38.64 -3.38
N LEU A 387 19.34 -38.81 -4.34
CA LEU A 387 19.61 -39.62 -5.54
C LEU A 387 20.74 -38.99 -6.38
N LYS A 388 20.75 -37.66 -6.51
CA LYS A 388 21.84 -36.94 -7.21
C LYS A 388 23.18 -37.12 -6.48
N ALA A 389 23.19 -37.05 -5.15
CA ALA A 389 24.39 -37.28 -4.33
C ALA A 389 24.90 -38.72 -4.47
N GLN A 390 24.01 -39.72 -4.45
CA GLN A 390 24.38 -41.13 -4.66
C GLN A 390 24.97 -41.36 -6.05
N LEU A 391 24.40 -40.76 -7.10
CA LEU A 391 24.92 -40.88 -8.47
C LEU A 391 26.30 -40.22 -8.59
N LEU A 392 26.51 -39.07 -7.95
CA LEU A 392 27.82 -38.42 -7.93
C LEU A 392 28.85 -39.25 -7.15
N ALA A 393 28.47 -39.83 -6.01
CA ALA A 393 29.33 -40.73 -5.24
C ALA A 393 29.67 -42.01 -6.01
N GLU A 394 28.74 -42.53 -6.83
CA GLU A 394 29.02 -43.67 -7.71
C GLU A 394 30.00 -43.30 -8.84
N LYS A 395 29.86 -42.10 -9.43
CA LYS A 395 30.79 -41.60 -10.46
C LYS A 395 32.18 -41.28 -9.93
N GLN A 396 32.30 -40.87 -8.67
CA GLN A 396 33.59 -40.56 -8.03
C GLN A 396 34.33 -41.81 -7.51
N LYS A 397 33.78 -43.03 -7.71
CA LYS A 397 34.56 -44.25 -7.46
C LYS A 397 35.74 -44.31 -8.44
N PRO A 398 36.99 -44.24 -7.98
CA PRO A 398 38.16 -44.16 -8.85
C PRO A 398 38.33 -45.48 -9.61
N THR A 399 38.00 -45.46 -10.90
CA THR A 399 38.54 -46.44 -11.85
C THR A 399 40.02 -46.10 -12.02
N GLY A 400 40.89 -46.93 -11.46
CA GLY A 400 42.32 -46.68 -11.25
C GLY A 400 43.16 -46.57 -12.53
N ALA A 401 42.94 -45.53 -13.33
CA ALA A 401 43.57 -45.33 -14.63
C ALA A 401 44.25 -43.96 -14.82
N ASN A 402 44.52 -43.19 -13.75
CA ASN A 402 45.19 -41.89 -13.89
C ASN A 402 46.29 -41.68 -12.84
N THR A 403 47.41 -42.40 -13.02
CA THR A 403 48.67 -42.19 -12.31
C THR A 403 49.81 -41.93 -13.29
N GLU A 404 49.67 -40.91 -14.15
CA GLU A 404 50.81 -40.40 -14.93
C GLU A 404 50.86 -38.87 -14.85
N PRO A 405 51.99 -38.27 -14.43
CA PRO A 405 52.14 -36.82 -14.40
C PRO A 405 52.33 -36.26 -15.81
N LEU A 406 51.48 -35.30 -16.20
CA LEU A 406 51.56 -34.56 -17.46
C LEU A 406 52.89 -33.77 -17.55
N GLY A 407 53.71 -34.09 -18.55
CA GLY A 407 54.93 -33.35 -18.88
C GLY A 407 54.69 -31.95 -19.46
N GLU A 408 55.72 -31.11 -19.38
CA GLU A 408 55.74 -29.68 -19.73
C GLU A 408 55.31 -29.41 -21.19
N ARG A 409 54.32 -28.52 -21.37
CA ARG A 409 53.81 -28.13 -22.70
C ARG A 409 54.66 -27.02 -23.32
N LYS A 410 55.18 -27.28 -24.52
CA LYS A 410 55.69 -26.26 -25.43
C LYS A 410 54.53 -25.46 -26.04
N PHE A 411 54.63 -24.14 -25.99
CA PHE A 411 53.78 -23.20 -26.72
C PHE A 411 53.91 -23.43 -28.23
N ARG A 412 52.78 -23.53 -28.94
CA ARG A 412 52.75 -23.52 -30.41
C ARG A 412 51.73 -22.50 -30.88
N GLU A 413 52.21 -21.64 -31.78
CA GLU A 413 51.55 -20.48 -32.35
C GLU A 413 50.33 -20.80 -33.22
N LEU A 414 49.51 -19.76 -33.34
CA LEU A 414 48.23 -19.62 -34.01
C LEU A 414 48.24 -19.99 -35.50
N SER A 415 47.20 -20.67 -35.98
CA SER A 415 46.78 -20.64 -37.38
C SER A 415 45.26 -20.72 -37.49
N ALA A 416 44.67 -19.69 -38.11
CA ALA A 416 43.24 -19.51 -38.35
C ALA A 416 42.68 -20.42 -39.45
N THR A 417 41.44 -20.88 -39.27
CA THR A 417 40.57 -21.44 -40.33
C THR A 417 39.10 -21.02 -40.11
N PRO A 418 38.27 -20.96 -41.17
CA PRO A 418 37.16 -20.03 -41.30
C PRO A 418 35.81 -20.54 -40.76
N THR A 419 34.91 -19.56 -40.60
CA THR A 419 33.52 -19.59 -40.15
C THR A 419 32.66 -20.73 -40.68
N GLU A 420 32.09 -21.52 -39.76
CA GLU A 420 30.94 -22.41 -39.98
C GLU A 420 29.75 -21.93 -39.13
N ASP A 421 28.57 -22.02 -39.72
CA ASP A 421 27.30 -21.50 -39.22
C ASP A 421 26.96 -21.98 -37.80
N LYS A 422 26.66 -21.01 -36.91
CA LYS A 422 26.13 -21.28 -35.57
C LYS A 422 24.77 -21.97 -35.69
N LYS A 423 24.76 -23.30 -35.61
CA LYS A 423 23.55 -24.09 -35.37
C LYS A 423 22.85 -23.54 -34.13
N ILE A 424 21.68 -22.96 -34.35
CA ILE A 424 20.80 -22.42 -33.30
C ILE A 424 20.53 -23.54 -32.30
N HIS A 425 20.78 -23.27 -31.02
CA HIS A 425 20.62 -24.25 -29.96
C HIS A 425 19.13 -24.67 -29.86
N PRO A 426 18.79 -25.96 -29.63
CA PRO A 426 17.40 -26.47 -29.67
C PRO A 426 16.43 -25.77 -28.70
N SER A 427 16.95 -25.16 -27.63
CA SER A 427 16.16 -24.33 -26.71
C SER A 427 15.61 -23.06 -27.37
N TRP A 428 16.31 -22.52 -28.36
CA TRP A 428 15.91 -21.30 -29.05
C TRP A 428 14.87 -21.56 -30.13
N GLU A 429 14.96 -22.70 -30.84
CA GLU A 429 13.91 -23.17 -31.74
C GLU A 429 12.61 -23.45 -30.98
N ALA A 430 12.70 -24.09 -29.80
CA ALA A 430 11.54 -24.36 -28.96
C ALA A 430 10.84 -23.07 -28.50
N LYS A 431 11.59 -22.04 -28.10
CA LYS A 431 11.04 -20.75 -27.69
C LYS A 431 10.35 -20.03 -28.84
N LYS A 432 10.94 -20.06 -30.04
CA LYS A 432 10.35 -19.45 -31.25
C LYS A 432 9.05 -20.14 -31.66
N LEU A 433 9.01 -21.47 -31.56
CA LEU A 433 7.83 -22.28 -31.88
C LEU A 433 6.70 -22.09 -30.86
N ALA A 434 7.02 -21.89 -29.57
CA ALA A 434 6.02 -21.55 -28.56
C ALA A 434 5.37 -20.18 -28.80
N GLU A 435 6.17 -19.19 -29.23
CA GLU A 435 5.68 -17.85 -29.54
C GLU A 435 4.75 -17.83 -30.77
N GLU A 436 5.09 -18.59 -31.82
CA GLU A 436 4.22 -18.77 -32.99
C GLU A 436 2.90 -19.46 -32.62
N LYS A 437 2.94 -20.48 -31.76
CA LYS A 437 1.73 -21.15 -31.28
C LYS A 437 0.81 -20.20 -30.52
N LEU A 438 1.35 -19.33 -29.67
CA LEU A 438 0.56 -18.35 -28.92
C LEU A 438 -0.08 -17.29 -29.83
N LYS A 439 0.61 -16.85 -30.88
CA LYS A 439 0.06 -15.90 -31.88
C LYS A 439 -1.11 -16.49 -32.68
N ASN A 440 -1.16 -17.81 -32.85
CA ASN A 440 -2.23 -18.49 -33.59
C ASN A 440 -3.46 -18.87 -32.76
N VAL A 441 -3.46 -18.67 -31.43
CA VAL A 441 -4.64 -18.94 -30.60
C VAL A 441 -5.60 -17.74 -30.64
N LYS A 442 -6.67 -17.87 -31.43
CA LYS A 442 -7.78 -16.90 -31.42
C LYS A 442 -8.58 -17.03 -30.12
N PHE A 443 -8.76 -15.93 -29.41
CA PHE A 443 -9.54 -15.83 -28.17
C PHE A 443 -11.01 -16.27 -28.38
N GLN A 444 -11.43 -17.36 -27.73
CA GLN A 444 -12.79 -17.93 -27.82
C GLN A 444 -13.72 -17.51 -26.66
N GLY A 445 -13.35 -16.50 -25.86
CA GLY A 445 -14.18 -16.04 -24.74
C GLY A 445 -15.40 -15.25 -25.22
N LYS A 446 -16.62 -15.64 -24.79
CA LYS A 446 -17.83 -14.83 -24.95
C LYS A 446 -17.81 -13.66 -23.97
N LYS A 447 -17.87 -12.44 -24.49
CA LYS A 447 -18.01 -11.20 -23.69
C LYS A 447 -19.42 -11.14 -23.10
N ILE A 448 -19.52 -11.09 -21.77
CA ILE A 448 -20.79 -10.88 -21.06
C ILE A 448 -21.04 -9.37 -21.01
N THR A 449 -22.18 -8.92 -21.55
CA THR A 449 -22.70 -7.56 -21.38
C THR A 449 -23.85 -7.61 -20.38
N PHE A 450 -23.87 -6.69 -19.42
CA PHE A 450 -24.97 -6.51 -18.47
C PHE A 450 -25.83 -5.34 -18.95
N ASP A 451 -27.13 -5.55 -19.09
CA ASP A 451 -28.16 -4.51 -19.35
C ASP A 451 -28.49 -3.71 -18.08
#